data_AF-E9J6M7-F1
#
_entry.id   AF-E9J6M7-F1
#
_cell.length_a   1.000
_cell.length_b   1.000
_cell.length_c   1.000
_cell.angle_alpha   90.00
_cell.angle_beta   90.00
_cell.angle_gamma   90.00
#
_symmetry.space_group_name_H-M   'P 1'
#
loop_
_entity.id
_entity.type
_entity.pdbx_description
1 polymer ?
#
loop_
_entity_poly.entity_id
_entity_poly.type
_entity_poly.pdbx_seq_one_letter_code
_entity_poly.pdbx_strand_id
1 'polypeptide(L)'
;IYKKSPVRPKYASTWDITPVLTYIEELPPLNQLSFKEIAEKIATLLALTTAHRLQTLALIRVENIHVSTEGLTIKIPDLIKTSKPGKFQPELYLPYFKEKPKLCTASAILEYLEYTKKFRDNNNTRLLIATVKPYGAVSAQTIGH
;
A
#
# COMPACT_ATOMS: atom_id res chain seq x y z
N ILE A 1 -14.47 40.66 -5.26
CA ILE A 1 -15.40 39.67 -4.65
C ILE A 1 -14.97 38.28 -5.12
N TYR A 2 -14.26 37.53 -4.27
CA TYR A 2 -13.61 36.25 -4.61
C TYR A 2 -14.50 35.07 -4.17
N LYS A 3 -14.83 34.17 -5.13
CA LYS A 3 -15.60 32.91 -5.01
C LYS A 3 -17.03 32.99 -4.45
N LYS A 4 -18.00 33.33 -5.32
CA LYS A 4 -19.46 33.22 -5.04
C LYS A 4 -20.03 31.79 -5.12
N SER A 5 -19.27 30.80 -5.58
CA SER A 5 -19.70 29.38 -5.66
C SER A 5 -18.55 28.42 -5.35
N PRO A 6 -18.40 27.94 -4.10
CA PRO A 6 -17.43 26.89 -3.81
C PRO A 6 -17.86 25.56 -4.45
N VAL A 7 -16.89 24.77 -4.90
CA VAL A 7 -17.14 23.44 -5.46
C VAL A 7 -17.65 22.55 -4.33
N ARG A 8 -18.90 22.08 -4.41
CA ARG A 8 -19.47 21.16 -3.42
C ARG A 8 -18.76 19.80 -3.53
N PRO A 9 -18.38 19.17 -2.41
CA PRO A 9 -17.83 17.81 -2.45
C PRO A 9 -18.87 16.87 -3.07
N LYS A 10 -18.41 15.96 -3.96
CA LYS A 10 -19.29 15.00 -4.63
C LYS A 10 -19.94 13.99 -3.67
N TYR A 11 -19.34 13.77 -2.51
CA TYR A 11 -19.81 12.83 -1.51
C TYR A 11 -20.13 13.56 -0.22
N ALA A 12 -21.32 13.32 0.32
CA ALA A 12 -21.77 13.87 1.60
C ALA A 12 -21.21 13.08 2.80
N SER A 13 -20.83 11.83 2.58
CA SER A 13 -20.22 10.93 3.56
C SER A 13 -19.23 9.98 2.88
N THR A 14 -18.26 9.49 3.65
CA THR A 14 -17.41 8.35 3.28
C THR A 14 -17.91 7.11 4.00
N TRP A 15 -17.50 5.93 3.52
CA TRP A 15 -17.76 4.68 4.23
C TRP A 15 -16.98 4.63 5.56
N ASP A 16 -17.51 3.88 6.54
CA ASP A 16 -16.87 3.71 7.85
C ASP A 16 -15.76 2.64 7.77
N ILE A 17 -14.52 3.06 8.02
CA ILE A 17 -13.33 2.20 7.99
C ILE A 17 -13.13 1.40 9.27
N THR A 18 -13.86 1.73 10.34
CA THR A 18 -13.68 1.14 11.67
C THR A 18 -13.77 -0.39 11.66
N PRO A 19 -14.77 -1.03 11.00
CA PRO A 19 -14.86 -2.49 10.98
C PRO A 19 -13.64 -3.16 10.34
N VAL A 20 -13.07 -2.53 9.31
CA VAL A 20 -11.87 -3.05 8.61
C VAL A 20 -10.65 -2.94 9.50
N LEU A 21 -10.49 -1.81 10.21
CA LEU A 21 -9.38 -1.64 11.15
C LEU A 21 -9.48 -2.63 12.32
N THR A 22 -10.67 -2.81 12.89
CA THR A 22 -10.92 -3.79 13.96
C THR A 22 -10.58 -5.19 13.51
N TYR A 23 -11.04 -5.60 12.32
CA TYR A 23 -10.70 -6.91 11.75
C TYR A 23 -9.18 -7.11 11.63
N ILE A 24 -8.45 -6.11 11.11
CA ILE A 24 -7.00 -6.21 10.95
C ILE A 24 -6.27 -6.28 12.31
N GLU A 25 -6.79 -5.64 13.35
CA GLU A 25 -6.27 -5.71 14.72
C GLU A 25 -6.51 -7.08 15.37
N GLU A 26 -7.60 -7.75 15.03
CA GLU A 26 -7.95 -9.08 15.53
C GLU A 26 -7.20 -10.20 14.80
N LEU A 27 -6.69 -9.94 13.59
CA LEU A 27 -5.92 -10.93 12.84
C LEU A 27 -4.72 -11.47 13.65
N PRO A 28 -4.41 -12.77 13.51
CA PRO A 28 -3.23 -13.35 14.11
C PRO A 28 -1.94 -12.76 13.51
N PRO A 29 -0.79 -12.98 14.16
CA PRO A 29 0.50 -12.51 13.64
C PRO A 29 0.78 -13.06 12.23
N LEU A 30 1.58 -12.34 11.43
CA LEU A 30 1.79 -12.65 10.01
C LEU A 30 2.31 -14.07 9.75
N ASN A 31 3.03 -14.67 10.70
CA ASN A 31 3.56 -16.02 10.59
C ASN A 31 2.48 -17.13 10.64
N GLN A 32 1.28 -16.83 11.12
CA GLN A 32 0.15 -17.76 11.20
C GLN A 32 -0.85 -17.58 10.06
N LEU A 33 -0.70 -16.52 9.26
CA LEU A 33 -1.56 -16.23 8.12
C LEU A 33 -1.09 -16.96 6.86
N SER A 34 -2.04 -17.33 6.03
CA SER A 34 -1.76 -17.78 4.67
C SER A 34 -1.17 -16.63 3.84
N PHE A 35 -0.41 -16.97 2.79
CA PHE A 35 0.19 -15.95 1.93
C PHE A 35 -0.86 -15.00 1.31
N LYS A 36 -2.06 -15.52 1.02
CA LYS A 36 -3.19 -14.72 0.51
C LYS A 36 -3.64 -13.67 1.53
N GLU A 37 -3.87 -14.09 2.77
CA GLU A 37 -4.31 -13.19 3.84
C GLU A 37 -3.26 -12.13 4.16
N ILE A 38 -1.97 -12.48 4.12
CA ILE A 38 -0.89 -11.51 4.29
C ILE A 38 -0.93 -10.48 3.15
N ALA A 39 -1.01 -10.92 1.90
CA ALA A 39 -1.04 -10.03 0.74
C ALA A 39 -2.26 -9.08 0.78
N GLU A 40 -3.43 -9.59 1.15
CA GLU A 40 -4.66 -8.81 1.33
C GLU A 40 -4.51 -7.78 2.45
N LYS A 41 -4.02 -8.19 3.63
CA LYS A 41 -3.77 -7.29 4.76
C LYS A 41 -2.86 -6.12 4.37
N ILE A 42 -1.78 -6.39 3.64
CA ILE A 42 -0.84 -5.36 3.17
C ILE A 42 -1.50 -4.44 2.15
N ALA A 43 -2.22 -5.00 1.16
CA ALA A 43 -2.92 -4.22 0.16
C ALA A 43 -3.96 -3.28 0.79
N THR A 44 -4.74 -3.78 1.75
CA THR A 44 -5.76 -3.01 2.48
C THR A 44 -5.13 -1.91 3.33
N LEU A 45 -4.11 -2.23 4.14
CA LEU A 45 -3.41 -1.23 4.96
C LEU A 45 -2.79 -0.13 4.10
N LEU A 46 -2.16 -0.49 2.99
CA LEU A 46 -1.56 0.45 2.07
C LEU A 46 -2.61 1.34 1.40
N ALA A 47 -3.74 0.78 0.97
CA ALA A 47 -4.84 1.55 0.39
C ALA A 47 -5.47 2.52 1.40
N LEU A 48 -5.69 2.08 2.65
CA LEU A 48 -6.26 2.91 3.70
C LEU A 48 -5.32 4.04 4.13
N THR A 49 -4.04 3.75 4.31
CA THR A 49 -3.08 4.75 4.83
C THR A 49 -2.63 5.76 3.78
N THR A 50 -2.50 5.35 2.51
CA THR A 50 -2.04 6.26 1.45
C THR A 50 -3.18 6.95 0.71
N ALA A 51 -4.40 6.41 0.77
CA ALA A 51 -5.54 6.84 -0.04
C ALA A 51 -5.22 6.97 -1.55
N HIS A 52 -4.23 6.23 -2.04
CA HIS A 52 -3.81 6.24 -3.44
C HIS A 52 -4.65 5.30 -4.31
N ARG A 53 -4.60 5.50 -5.63
CA ARG A 53 -5.25 4.59 -6.59
C ARG A 53 -4.55 3.23 -6.58
N LEU A 54 -5.31 2.16 -6.79
CA LEU A 54 -4.78 0.79 -6.89
C LEU A 54 -3.69 0.65 -7.96
N GLN A 55 -3.79 1.39 -9.07
CA GLN A 55 -2.74 1.45 -10.09
C GLN A 55 -1.40 1.93 -9.52
N THR A 56 -1.41 2.94 -8.66
CA THR A 56 -0.21 3.45 -8.00
C THR A 56 0.38 2.39 -7.07
N LEU A 57 -0.47 1.68 -6.33
CA LEU A 57 -0.04 0.61 -5.42
C LEU A 57 0.60 -0.57 -6.17
N ALA A 58 0.02 -0.96 -7.31
CA ALA A 58 0.55 -2.02 -8.18
C ALA A 58 1.93 -1.68 -8.76
N LEU A 59 2.27 -0.39 -8.87
CA LEU A 59 3.53 0.08 -9.45
C LEU A 59 4.66 0.21 -8.42
N ILE A 60 4.39 0.05 -7.12
CA ILE A 60 5.44 0.14 -6.11
C ILE A 60 6.47 -0.96 -6.35
N ARG A 61 7.75 -0.56 -6.35
CA ARG A 61 8.88 -1.48 -6.49
C ARG A 61 9.67 -1.55 -5.19
N VAL A 62 10.19 -2.73 -4.89
CA VAL A 62 10.97 -2.98 -3.67
C VAL A 62 12.22 -2.11 -3.63
N GLU A 63 12.91 -1.94 -4.77
CA GLU A 63 14.11 -1.10 -4.93
C GLU A 63 13.89 0.38 -4.58
N ASN A 64 12.64 0.84 -4.60
CA ASN A 64 12.29 2.23 -4.31
C ASN A 64 11.81 2.45 -2.87
N ILE A 65 11.80 1.39 -2.05
CA ILE A 65 11.44 1.46 -0.62
C ILE A 65 12.70 1.76 0.19
N HIS A 66 12.71 2.90 0.84
CA HIS A 66 13.80 3.36 1.68
C HIS A 66 13.36 3.31 3.15
N VAL A 67 14.12 2.61 3.98
CA VAL A 67 13.87 2.49 5.41
C VAL A 67 14.63 3.58 6.15
N SER A 68 13.96 4.25 7.08
CA SER A 68 14.55 5.23 8.00
C SER A 68 14.17 4.92 9.45
N THR A 69 14.69 5.68 10.40
CA THR A 69 14.35 5.54 11.83
C THR A 69 12.89 5.90 12.13
N GLU A 70 12.31 6.78 11.32
CA GLU A 70 10.94 7.30 11.53
C GLU A 70 9.87 6.53 10.75
N GLY A 71 10.26 5.78 9.71
CA GLY A 71 9.34 5.01 8.87
C GLY A 71 9.91 4.63 7.51
N LEU A 72 9.01 4.40 6.55
CA LEU A 72 9.34 4.08 5.17
C LEU A 72 9.05 5.24 4.22
N THR A 73 9.96 5.45 3.27
CA THR A 73 9.75 6.34 2.13
C THR A 73 9.75 5.53 0.85
N ILE A 74 8.67 5.60 0.07
CA ILE A 74 8.50 4.87 -1.18
C ILE A 74 8.45 5.85 -2.34
N LYS A 75 9.42 5.76 -3.24
CA LYS A 75 9.43 6.55 -4.49
C LYS A 75 8.65 5.81 -5.57
N ILE A 76 7.80 6.51 -6.31
CA ILE A 76 7.06 5.91 -7.43
C ILE A 76 7.48 6.62 -8.71
N PRO A 77 8.52 6.11 -9.40
CA PRO A 77 9.04 6.76 -10.58
C PRO A 77 8.23 6.54 -11.85
N ASP A 78 7.41 5.48 -11.85
CA ASP A 78 6.55 5.14 -12.97
C ASP A 78 5.49 6.25 -13.19
N LEU A 79 5.17 6.51 -14.47
CA LEU A 79 4.16 7.50 -14.84
C LEU A 79 2.78 7.06 -14.33
N ILE A 80 2.22 7.81 -13.39
CA ILE A 80 0.84 7.67 -12.96
C ILE A 80 -0.02 8.76 -13.60
N LYS A 81 -1.35 8.60 -13.60
CA LYS A 81 -2.29 9.57 -14.22
C LYS A 81 -2.11 11.03 -13.75
N THR A 82 -1.51 11.26 -12.58
CA THR A 82 -1.23 12.60 -12.06
C THR A 82 0.18 13.10 -12.37
N SER A 83 1.04 12.28 -12.96
CA SER A 83 2.36 12.67 -13.43
C SER A 83 2.22 13.69 -14.56
N LYS A 84 3.02 14.76 -14.49
CA LYS A 84 3.12 15.79 -15.52
C LYS A 84 4.60 16.06 -15.80
N PRO A 85 4.99 16.39 -17.04
CA PRO A 85 6.34 16.84 -17.34
C PRO A 85 6.76 17.96 -16.38
N GLY A 86 7.93 17.83 -15.75
CA GLY A 86 8.48 18.83 -14.82
C GLY A 86 7.86 18.83 -13.40
N LYS A 87 6.98 17.90 -13.04
CA LYS A 87 6.50 17.75 -11.65
C LYS A 87 7.22 16.64 -10.90
N PHE A 88 7.47 16.88 -9.62
CA PHE A 88 8.04 15.91 -8.68
C PHE A 88 7.18 14.64 -8.68
N GLN A 89 7.84 13.48 -8.75
CA GLN A 89 7.17 12.19 -8.70
C GLN A 89 6.54 11.96 -7.32
N PRO A 90 5.46 11.18 -7.22
CA PRO A 90 4.84 10.90 -5.93
C PRO A 90 5.83 10.19 -5.01
N GLU A 91 6.10 10.78 -3.86
CA GLU A 91 6.80 10.16 -2.76
C GLU A 91 5.77 9.84 -1.67
N LEU A 92 5.77 8.59 -1.23
CA LEU A 92 4.91 8.09 -0.17
C LEU A 92 5.71 7.99 1.11
N TYR A 93 5.26 8.66 2.16
CA TYR A 93 5.84 8.55 3.49
C TYR A 93 4.91 7.77 4.41
N LEU A 94 5.41 6.68 5.00
CA LEU A 94 4.70 5.79 5.91
C LEU A 94 5.43 5.77 7.26
N PRO A 95 5.03 6.60 8.24
CA PRO A 95 5.67 6.61 9.55
C PRO A 95 5.39 5.32 10.32
N TYR A 96 6.26 4.97 11.28
CA TYR A 96 5.96 3.91 12.22
C TYR A 96 4.80 4.30 13.14
N PHE A 97 3.76 3.47 13.15
CA PHE A 97 2.59 3.69 13.98
C PHE A 97 2.72 2.95 15.30
N LYS A 98 3.25 3.66 16.31
CA LYS A 98 3.63 3.09 17.61
C LYS A 98 2.43 2.81 18.52
N GLU A 99 1.32 3.53 18.35
CA GLU A 99 0.12 3.39 19.20
C GLU A 99 -0.59 2.05 18.96
N LYS A 100 -0.71 1.64 17.69
CA LYS A 100 -1.33 0.37 17.28
C LYS A 100 -0.42 -0.38 16.31
N PRO A 101 0.58 -1.13 16.82
CA PRO A 101 1.59 -1.80 15.99
C PRO A 101 1.00 -2.76 14.94
N LYS A 102 -0.13 -3.41 15.26
CA LYS A 102 -0.82 -4.32 14.33
C LYS A 102 -1.37 -3.63 13.08
N LEU A 103 -1.61 -2.31 13.15
CA LEU A 103 -2.06 -1.46 12.04
C LEU A 103 -0.91 -0.69 11.39
N CYS A 104 0.33 -0.89 11.82
CA CYS A 104 1.45 -0.17 11.25
C CYS A 104 1.78 -0.69 9.85
N THR A 105 1.41 0.08 8.82
CA THR A 105 1.71 -0.24 7.42
C THR A 105 3.21 -0.38 7.17
N ALA A 106 4.04 0.47 7.78
CA ALA A 106 5.50 0.40 7.62
C ALA A 106 6.08 -0.93 8.12
N SER A 107 5.76 -1.34 9.35
CA SER A 107 6.20 -2.63 9.90
C SER A 107 5.64 -3.80 9.10
N ALA A 108 4.37 -3.75 8.72
CA ALA A 108 3.73 -4.81 7.94
C ALA A 108 4.40 -5.00 6.57
N ILE A 109 4.78 -3.91 5.89
CA ILE A 109 5.53 -3.99 4.62
C ILE A 109 6.89 -4.68 4.82
N LEU A 110 7.62 -4.33 5.88
CA LEU A 110 8.92 -4.95 6.18
C LEU A 110 8.79 -6.46 6.44
N GLU A 111 7.82 -6.86 7.24
CA GLU A 111 7.54 -8.28 7.51
C GLU A 111 7.13 -9.03 6.23
N TYR A 112 6.31 -8.40 5.39
CA TYR A 112 5.92 -8.98 4.10
C TYR A 112 7.10 -9.14 3.14
N LEU A 113 8.03 -8.17 3.09
CA LEU A 113 9.24 -8.27 2.29
C LEU A 113 10.11 -9.44 2.73
N GLU A 114 10.28 -9.63 4.04
CA GLU A 114 11.04 -10.76 4.56
C GLU A 114 10.35 -12.10 4.28
N TYR A 115 9.02 -12.18 4.45
CA TYR A 115 8.23 -13.37 4.11
C TYR A 115 8.31 -13.74 2.62
N THR A 116 8.27 -12.72 1.74
CA THR A 116 8.24 -12.92 0.28
C THR A 116 9.61 -13.11 -0.36
N LYS A 117 10.70 -12.88 0.39
CA LYS A 117 12.08 -13.01 -0.10
C LYS A 117 12.36 -14.34 -0.79
N LYS A 118 11.79 -15.44 -0.29
CA LYS A 118 11.94 -16.80 -0.86
C LYS A 118 11.15 -17.05 -2.15
N PHE A 119 10.16 -16.21 -2.44
CA PHE A 119 9.29 -16.35 -3.63
C PHE A 119 9.70 -15.40 -4.76
N ARG A 120 10.53 -14.39 -4.46
CA ARG A 120 10.99 -13.41 -5.44
C ARG A 120 12.14 -13.98 -6.26
N ASP A 121 11.96 -14.01 -7.57
CA ASP A 121 13.04 -14.17 -8.54
C ASP A 121 13.60 -12.79 -8.94
N ASN A 122 14.69 -12.77 -9.71
CA ASN A 122 15.31 -11.52 -10.18
C ASN A 122 14.39 -10.67 -11.08
N ASN A 123 13.28 -11.23 -11.58
CA ASN A 123 12.35 -10.53 -12.47
C ASN A 123 11.19 -9.84 -11.72
N ASN A 124 10.90 -10.23 -10.47
CA ASN A 124 9.79 -9.68 -9.69
C ASN A 124 10.21 -8.52 -8.78
N THR A 125 10.29 -7.32 -9.37
CA THR A 125 10.64 -6.09 -8.65
C THR A 125 9.47 -5.40 -7.94
N ARG A 126 8.22 -5.81 -8.21
CA ARG A 126 7.01 -5.21 -7.61
C ARG A 126 6.84 -5.60 -6.15
N LEU A 127 6.34 -4.68 -5.32
CA LEU A 127 6.04 -4.95 -3.91
C LEU A 127 5.01 -6.08 -3.80
N LEU A 128 3.82 -5.90 -4.36
CA LEU A 128 2.78 -6.94 -4.34
C LEU A 128 3.03 -7.98 -5.44
N ILE A 129 3.00 -9.26 -5.05
CA ILE A 129 3.18 -10.40 -5.94
C ILE A 129 2.01 -11.38 -5.80
N ALA A 130 1.76 -12.17 -6.84
CA ALA A 130 0.68 -13.14 -6.87
C ALA A 130 0.88 -14.18 -5.76
N THR A 131 -0.22 -14.68 -5.22
CA THR A 131 -0.20 -15.63 -4.10
C THR A 131 -0.12 -17.09 -4.56
N VAL A 132 -0.25 -17.31 -5.87
CA VAL A 132 -0.11 -18.60 -6.56
C VAL A 132 1.08 -18.57 -7.49
N LYS A 133 1.71 -19.73 -7.73
CA LYS A 133 2.80 -19.86 -8.71
C LYS A 133 2.30 -19.38 -10.09
N PRO A 134 3.11 -18.63 -10.85
CA PRO A 134 4.55 -18.39 -10.68
C PRO A 134 4.94 -17.20 -9.78
N TYR A 135 4.05 -16.70 -8.91
CA TYR A 135 4.31 -15.57 -7.99
C TYR A 135 4.72 -14.27 -8.71
N GLY A 136 4.17 -14.03 -9.91
CA GLY A 136 4.45 -12.85 -10.71
C GLY A 136 3.87 -11.55 -10.13
N ALA A 137 4.24 -10.42 -10.71
CA ALA A 137 3.67 -9.11 -10.39
C ALA A 137 2.14 -9.08 -10.52
N VAL A 138 1.45 -8.46 -9.55
CA VAL A 138 -0.02 -8.29 -9.60
C VAL A 138 -0.41 -6.99 -10.31
N SER A 139 -1.57 -7.04 -10.97
CA SER A 139 -2.18 -5.86 -11.60
C SER A 139 -3.11 -5.12 -10.62
N ALA A 140 -3.48 -3.89 -10.97
CA ALA A 140 -4.48 -3.14 -10.20
C ALA A 140 -5.84 -3.85 -10.09
N GLN A 141 -6.21 -4.66 -11.09
CA GLN A 141 -7.45 -5.43 -11.07
C GLN A 141 -7.39 -6.56 -10.04
N THR A 142 -6.24 -7.23 -9.93
CA THR A 142 -6.00 -8.28 -8.94
C THR A 142 -6.00 -7.75 -7.51
N ILE A 143 -5.52 -6.52 -7.29
CA ILE A 143 -5.55 -5.87 -5.97
C ILE A 143 -6.98 -5.48 -5.57
N GLY A 144 -7.84 -5.18 -6.55
CA GLY A 144 -9.21 -4.74 -6.31
C GLY A 144 -10.24 -5.86 -6.19
N HIS A 145 -9.84 -7.12 -6.40
CA HIS A 145 -10.70 -8.31 -6.34
C HIS A 145 -10.37 -9.12 -5.10
#